data_AF-A0A7V8LR16-F1
#
_entry.id   AF-A0A7V8LR16-F1
#
_cell.length_a   1.000
_cell.length_b   1.000
_cell.length_c   1.000
_cell.angle_alpha   90.00
_cell.angle_beta   90.00
_cell.angle_gamma   90.00
#
_symmetry.space_group_name_H-M   'P 1'
#
loop_
_entity.id
_entity.type
_entity.pdbx_description
1 polymer ?
#
loop_
_entity_poly.entity_id
_entity_poly.type
_entity_poly.pdbx_seq_one_letter_code
_entity_poly.pdbx_strand_id
1 'polypeptide(L)'
;MSAPGVTSTATRSLRAKLWRRRLFEAESGLTRFFVEENVPELLDEWIHVKAGIFENLPSGDSESDWQRTFFRAQALMERFLVAHFGHDRMADWARSNAYVYATTTTDSTCAQSVADRFVRQLANYDSETEVTADLSAAMISVKRCGIWQYRERARARGVPITLASPCEYCTKATAANFSAKGYASTYELTSEPAPGCRWTLRTGADGTAAEQV
;
A
#
# COMPACT_ATOMS: atom_id res chain seq x y z
N MET A 1 12.61 27.26 25.03
CA MET A 1 11.79 27.68 23.87
C MET A 1 12.21 26.83 22.68
N SER A 2 11.51 25.73 22.41
CA SER A 2 11.83 24.83 21.29
C SER A 2 11.28 25.40 19.99
N ALA A 3 12.11 25.50 18.96
CA ALA A 3 11.76 26.08 17.66
C ALA A 3 10.65 25.25 16.97
N PRO A 4 9.45 25.80 16.73
CA PRO A 4 8.33 25.05 16.15
C PRO A 4 8.44 24.77 14.64
N GLY A 5 9.50 25.24 13.96
CA GLY A 5 9.62 25.16 12.49
C GLY A 5 10.40 23.96 11.91
N VAL A 6 11.34 23.38 12.67
CA VAL A 6 12.26 22.34 12.15
C VAL A 6 11.56 20.98 12.08
N THR A 7 10.77 20.65 13.11
CA THR A 7 10.05 19.37 13.19
C THR A 7 8.99 19.23 12.09
N SER A 8 8.22 20.29 11.82
CA SER A 8 7.14 20.27 10.79
C SER A 8 7.69 20.08 9.37
N THR A 9 8.83 20.68 9.04
CA THR A 9 9.42 20.58 7.70
C THR A 9 10.10 19.23 7.48
N ALA A 10 10.79 18.70 8.49
CA ALA A 10 11.35 17.35 8.47
C ALA A 10 10.26 16.28 8.31
N THR A 11 9.15 16.39 9.05
CA THR A 11 8.00 15.47 8.93
C THR A 11 7.37 15.53 7.55
N ARG A 12 7.21 16.71 6.94
CA ARG A 12 6.68 16.86 5.56
C ARG A 12 7.59 16.23 4.51
N SER A 13 8.91 16.44 4.59
CA SER A 13 9.87 15.81 3.68
C SER A 13 9.84 14.28 3.81
N LEU A 14 9.68 13.74 5.03
CA LEU A 14 9.51 12.29 5.24
C LEU A 14 8.24 11.75 4.59
N ARG A 15 7.09 12.44 4.73
CA ARG A 15 5.82 12.03 4.10
C ARG A 15 5.90 12.05 2.57
N ALA A 16 6.55 13.06 1.99
CA ALA A 16 6.82 13.13 0.55
C ALA A 16 7.71 11.98 0.05
N LYS A 17 8.73 11.57 0.83
CA LYS A 17 9.57 10.40 0.51
C LYS A 17 8.77 9.10 0.57
N LEU A 18 7.83 8.96 1.51
CA LEU A 18 6.93 7.81 1.57
C LEU A 18 6.03 7.71 0.33
N TRP A 19 5.50 8.83 -0.18
CA TRP A 19 4.72 8.84 -1.42
C TRP A 19 5.55 8.40 -2.63
N ARG A 20 6.78 8.92 -2.75
CA ARG A 20 7.74 8.49 -3.79
C ARG A 20 8.01 6.99 -3.75
N ARG A 21 8.32 6.49 -2.56
CA ARG A 21 8.58 5.07 -2.34
C ARG A 21 7.38 4.22 -2.76
N ARG A 22 6.16 4.63 -2.40
CA ARG A 22 4.94 3.90 -2.77
C ARG A 22 4.63 3.93 -4.26
N LEU A 23 4.93 5.04 -4.94
CA LEU A 23 4.83 5.12 -6.39
C LEU A 23 5.77 4.09 -7.04
N PHE A 24 7.03 4.05 -6.61
CA PHE A 24 8.01 3.07 -7.07
C PHE A 24 7.55 1.63 -6.80
N GLU A 25 7.20 1.31 -5.55
CA GLU A 25 6.73 -0.04 -5.17
C GLU A 25 5.54 -0.49 -6.04
N ALA A 26 4.56 0.39 -6.26
CA ALA A 26 3.35 0.06 -7.01
C ALA A 26 3.58 -0.11 -8.51
N GLU A 27 4.35 0.77 -9.14
CA GLU A 27 4.67 0.69 -10.57
C GLU A 27 5.60 -0.50 -10.87
N SER A 28 6.61 -0.71 -10.03
CA SER A 28 7.57 -1.80 -10.23
C SER A 28 6.90 -3.16 -10.04
N GLY A 29 6.00 -3.30 -9.07
CA GLY A 29 5.28 -4.55 -8.90
C GLY A 29 4.21 -4.76 -9.98
N LEU A 30 3.58 -3.71 -10.55
CA LEU A 30 2.73 -3.89 -11.73
C LEU A 30 3.56 -4.28 -12.96
N THR A 31 4.74 -3.67 -13.15
CA THR A 31 5.68 -4.07 -14.23
C THR A 31 6.05 -5.55 -14.09
N ARG A 32 6.40 -5.99 -12.88
CA ARG A 32 6.73 -7.40 -12.62
C ARG A 32 5.55 -8.32 -12.92
N PHE A 33 4.34 -7.95 -12.46
CA PHE A 33 3.12 -8.71 -12.77
C PHE A 33 2.92 -8.82 -14.28
N PHE A 34 3.01 -7.71 -15.02
CA PHE A 34 2.85 -7.69 -16.48
C PHE A 34 3.84 -8.60 -17.20
N VAL A 35 5.11 -8.61 -16.76
CA VAL A 35 6.15 -9.50 -17.32
C VAL A 35 5.82 -10.97 -17.05
N GLU A 36 5.31 -11.29 -15.86
CA GLU A 36 4.92 -12.66 -15.48
C GLU A 36 3.69 -13.16 -16.25
N GLU A 37 2.73 -12.29 -16.53
CA GLU A 37 1.55 -12.63 -17.35
C GLU A 37 1.91 -12.94 -18.80
N ASN A 38 3.03 -12.40 -19.29
CA ASN A 38 3.55 -12.66 -20.63
C ASN A 38 2.49 -12.43 -21.74
N VAL A 39 1.89 -11.24 -21.74
CA VAL A 39 0.86 -10.79 -22.69
C VAL A 39 1.44 -9.73 -23.65
N PRO A 40 2.22 -10.13 -24.67
CA PRO A 40 2.94 -9.20 -25.55
C PRO A 40 2.01 -8.25 -26.32
N GLU A 41 0.76 -8.64 -26.58
CA GLU A 41 -0.25 -7.82 -27.25
C GLU A 41 -0.61 -6.54 -26.50
N LEU A 42 -0.34 -6.47 -25.19
CA LEU A 42 -0.61 -5.29 -24.35
C LEU A 42 0.63 -4.40 -24.15
N LEU A 43 1.77 -4.72 -24.78
CA LEU A 43 3.04 -4.02 -24.55
C LEU A 43 2.95 -2.53 -24.88
N ASP A 44 2.38 -2.17 -26.03
CA ASP A 44 2.26 -0.77 -26.44
C ASP A 44 1.38 0.01 -25.47
N GLU A 45 0.24 -0.55 -25.06
CA GLU A 45 -0.62 0.10 -24.08
C GLU A 45 0.07 0.26 -22.72
N TRP A 46 0.79 -0.77 -22.26
CA TRP A 46 1.55 -0.71 -21.03
C TRP A 46 2.63 0.39 -21.07
N ILE A 47 3.32 0.57 -22.20
CA ILE A 47 4.28 1.68 -22.39
C ILE A 47 3.59 3.04 -22.23
N HIS A 48 2.40 3.22 -22.80
CA HIS A 48 1.63 4.46 -22.65
C HIS A 48 1.16 4.70 -21.21
N VAL A 49 0.73 3.64 -20.52
CA VAL A 49 0.39 3.71 -19.09
C VAL A 49 1.60 4.14 -18.26
N LYS A 50 2.78 3.56 -18.51
CA LYS A 50 4.03 3.96 -17.85
C LYS A 50 4.39 5.42 -18.12
N ALA A 51 4.27 5.87 -19.37
CA ALA A 51 4.48 7.28 -19.71
C ALA A 51 3.56 8.20 -18.89
N GLY A 52 2.26 7.88 -18.79
CA GLY A 52 1.31 8.62 -17.97
C GLY A 52 1.57 8.57 -16.46
N ILE A 53 2.09 7.45 -15.95
CA ILE A 53 2.49 7.32 -14.54
C ILE A 53 3.59 8.33 -14.20
N PHE A 54 4.61 8.44 -15.05
CA PHE A 54 5.80 9.28 -14.84
C PHE A 54 5.68 10.68 -15.46
N GLU A 55 4.53 11.04 -16.02
CA GLU A 55 4.31 12.37 -16.57
C GLU A 55 4.33 13.44 -15.45
N ASN A 56 5.01 14.56 -15.65
CA ASN A 56 4.98 15.69 -14.71
C ASN A 56 5.37 15.33 -13.26
N LEU A 57 6.39 14.48 -13.08
CA LEU A 57 6.89 14.18 -11.73
C LEU A 57 7.30 15.47 -10.99
N PRO A 58 6.95 15.62 -9.70
CA PRO A 58 7.37 16.77 -8.91
C PRO A 58 8.90 16.84 -8.78
N SER A 59 9.48 18.03 -8.95
CA SER A 59 10.92 18.27 -8.79
C SER A 59 11.35 18.50 -7.34
N GLY A 60 10.40 18.78 -6.43
CA GLY A 60 10.67 19.10 -5.02
C GLY A 60 10.10 18.09 -4.03
N ASP A 61 10.18 18.44 -2.74
CA ASP A 61 9.75 17.61 -1.60
C ASP A 61 8.31 17.91 -1.13
N SER A 62 7.48 18.51 -1.99
CA SER A 62 6.08 18.82 -1.66
C SER A 62 5.26 17.55 -1.47
N GLU A 63 4.80 17.32 -0.24
CA GLU A 63 3.98 16.14 0.08
C GLU A 63 2.71 16.08 -0.77
N SER A 64 2.01 17.20 -0.91
CA SER A 64 0.73 17.25 -1.64
C SER A 64 0.93 16.97 -3.13
N ASP A 65 2.06 17.37 -3.72
CA ASP A 65 2.35 17.13 -5.14
C ASP A 65 2.68 15.65 -5.37
N TRP A 66 3.49 15.05 -4.50
CA TRP A 66 3.79 13.63 -4.55
C TRP A 66 2.57 12.75 -4.25
N GLN A 67 1.70 13.17 -3.34
CA GLN A 67 0.44 12.51 -3.06
C GLN A 67 -0.48 12.51 -4.30
N ARG A 68 -0.66 13.66 -4.96
CA ARG A 68 -1.45 13.75 -6.20
C ARG A 68 -0.87 12.87 -7.32
N THR A 69 0.45 12.90 -7.48
CA THR A 69 1.17 12.06 -8.45
C THR A 69 0.92 10.58 -8.19
N PHE A 70 1.07 10.14 -6.94
CA PHE A 70 0.80 8.75 -6.55
C PHE A 70 -0.64 8.34 -6.87
N PHE A 71 -1.64 9.16 -6.55
CA PHE A 71 -3.03 8.80 -6.81
C PHE A 71 -3.39 8.75 -8.29
N ARG A 72 -2.87 9.67 -9.09
CA ARG A 72 -3.02 9.63 -10.56
C ARG A 72 -2.42 8.34 -11.11
N ALA A 73 -1.19 8.02 -10.71
CA ALA A 73 -0.51 6.79 -11.12
C ALA A 73 -1.28 5.54 -10.69
N GLN A 74 -1.74 5.49 -9.44
CA GLN A 74 -2.53 4.37 -8.92
C GLN A 74 -3.82 4.18 -9.72
N ALA A 75 -4.52 5.25 -10.10
CA ALA A 75 -5.72 5.15 -10.94
C ALA A 75 -5.41 4.66 -12.37
N LEU A 76 -4.26 5.02 -12.94
CA LEU A 76 -3.80 4.47 -14.24
C LEU A 76 -3.54 2.96 -14.13
N MET A 77 -2.81 2.54 -13.09
CA MET A 77 -2.49 1.14 -12.82
C MET A 77 -3.74 0.30 -12.55
N GLU A 78 -4.65 0.78 -11.70
CA GLU A 78 -5.92 0.11 -11.40
C GLU A 78 -6.79 -0.06 -12.65
N ARG A 79 -6.90 0.98 -13.49
CA ARG A 79 -7.65 0.91 -14.75
C ARG A 79 -7.06 -0.11 -15.71
N PHE A 80 -5.76 -0.07 -15.94
CA PHE A 80 -5.07 -1.02 -16.83
C PHE A 80 -5.28 -2.46 -16.34
N LEU A 81 -5.06 -2.72 -15.05
CA LEU A 81 -5.23 -4.04 -14.48
C LEU A 81 -6.67 -4.54 -14.65
N VAL A 82 -7.66 -3.75 -14.26
CA VAL A 82 -9.07 -4.19 -14.32
C VAL A 82 -9.57 -4.35 -15.74
N ALA A 83 -9.18 -3.48 -16.67
CA ALA A 83 -9.62 -3.54 -18.05
C ALA A 83 -9.17 -4.83 -18.77
N HIS A 84 -7.95 -5.30 -18.48
CA HIS A 84 -7.34 -6.42 -19.20
C HIS A 84 -7.35 -7.73 -18.43
N PHE A 85 -7.33 -7.66 -17.10
CA PHE A 85 -7.18 -8.83 -16.23
C PHE A 85 -8.35 -9.01 -15.26
N GLY A 86 -9.20 -8.00 -15.09
CA GLY A 86 -10.35 -8.05 -14.19
C GLY A 86 -9.99 -7.87 -12.71
N HIS A 87 -11.02 -7.82 -11.86
CA HIS A 87 -10.89 -7.52 -10.44
C HIS A 87 -10.17 -8.62 -9.64
N ASP A 88 -10.35 -9.88 -10.03
CA ASP A 88 -9.78 -11.04 -9.31
C ASP A 88 -8.24 -11.00 -9.30
N ARG A 89 -7.64 -10.42 -10.35
CA ARG A 89 -6.18 -10.35 -10.53
C ARG A 89 -5.52 -9.26 -9.66
N MET A 90 -6.30 -8.48 -8.91
CA MET A 90 -5.75 -7.56 -7.91
C MET A 90 -4.94 -8.26 -6.82
N ALA A 91 -5.30 -9.49 -6.46
CA ALA A 91 -4.54 -10.26 -5.48
C ALA A 91 -3.13 -10.58 -6.01
N ASP A 92 -3.00 -10.79 -7.31
CA ASP A 92 -1.75 -11.17 -7.96
C ASP A 92 -0.83 -9.96 -8.10
N TRP A 93 -1.39 -8.82 -8.52
CA TRP A 93 -0.68 -7.56 -8.49
C TRP A 93 -0.24 -7.19 -7.06
N ALA A 94 -1.10 -7.40 -6.05
CA ALA A 94 -0.73 -7.19 -4.64
C ALA A 94 0.46 -8.05 -4.21
N ARG A 95 0.52 -9.33 -4.60
CA ARG A 95 1.68 -10.21 -4.33
C ARG A 95 2.95 -9.73 -5.05
N SER A 96 2.81 -9.26 -6.29
CA SER A 96 3.94 -8.71 -7.05
C SER A 96 4.49 -7.42 -6.42
N ASN A 97 3.61 -6.53 -5.94
CA ASN A 97 4.00 -5.35 -5.16
C ASN A 97 4.67 -5.75 -3.85
N ALA A 98 4.16 -6.78 -3.16
CA ALA A 98 4.72 -7.27 -1.91
C ALA A 98 6.13 -7.84 -2.09
N TYR A 99 6.42 -8.47 -3.23
CA TYR A 99 7.78 -8.87 -3.59
C TYR A 99 8.73 -7.66 -3.64
N VAL A 100 8.38 -6.62 -4.39
CA VAL A 100 9.20 -5.39 -4.48
C VAL A 100 9.36 -4.72 -3.11
N TYR A 101 8.28 -4.65 -2.33
CA TYR A 101 8.31 -4.17 -0.96
C TYR A 101 9.29 -4.98 -0.09
N ALA A 102 9.27 -6.31 -0.17
CA ALA A 102 10.15 -7.16 0.61
C ALA A 102 11.63 -6.93 0.27
N THR A 103 11.94 -6.78 -1.02
CA THR A 103 13.31 -6.51 -1.52
C THR A 103 13.83 -5.12 -1.12
N THR A 104 12.96 -4.12 -1.04
CA THR A 104 13.35 -2.71 -0.83
C THR A 104 13.28 -2.27 0.62
N THR A 105 12.64 -3.07 1.49
CA THR A 105 12.42 -2.75 2.90
C THR A 105 13.26 -3.67 3.77
N THR A 106 14.35 -3.18 4.34
CA THR A 106 15.29 -3.99 5.15
C THR A 106 15.16 -3.76 6.65
N ASP A 107 14.34 -2.79 7.08
CA ASP A 107 14.17 -2.38 8.48
C ASP A 107 13.13 -3.20 9.26
N SER A 108 12.54 -4.23 8.65
CA SER A 108 11.49 -5.05 9.25
C SER A 108 12.06 -6.32 9.90
N THR A 109 12.42 -6.25 11.18
CA THR A 109 13.09 -7.33 11.93
C THR A 109 12.17 -8.08 12.91
N CYS A 110 11.00 -7.54 13.22
CA CYS A 110 10.01 -8.11 14.15
C CYS A 110 8.58 -7.65 13.83
N ALA A 111 7.56 -8.25 14.47
CA ALA A 111 6.16 -7.91 14.23
C ALA A 111 5.87 -6.42 14.45
N GLN A 112 6.45 -5.84 15.51
CA GLN A 112 6.35 -4.40 15.77
C GLN A 112 6.88 -3.55 14.62
N SER A 113 8.06 -3.83 14.08
CA SER A 113 8.63 -3.06 12.96
C SER A 113 7.78 -3.13 11.68
N VAL A 114 7.15 -4.29 11.43
CA VAL A 114 6.21 -4.49 10.31
C VAL A 114 4.93 -3.68 10.53
N ALA A 115 4.38 -3.73 11.76
CA ALA A 115 3.22 -2.93 12.13
C ALA A 115 3.50 -1.43 12.02
N ASP A 116 4.65 -0.96 12.50
CA ASP A 116 5.05 0.44 12.45
C ASP A 116 5.17 0.94 11.00
N ARG A 117 5.66 0.10 10.08
CA ARG A 117 5.71 0.46 8.65
C ARG A 117 4.31 0.65 8.05
N PHE A 118 3.34 -0.18 8.44
CA PHE A 118 1.95 -0.03 8.00
C PHE A 118 1.30 1.21 8.64
N VAL A 119 1.53 1.46 9.92
CA VAL A 119 1.08 2.68 10.62
C VAL A 119 1.63 3.94 9.96
N ARG A 120 2.93 3.99 9.62
CA ARG A 120 3.52 5.13 8.90
C ARG A 120 2.82 5.39 7.56
N GLN A 121 2.42 4.34 6.85
CA GLN A 121 1.65 4.48 5.62
C GLN A 121 0.23 4.98 5.87
N LEU A 122 -0.46 4.48 6.90
CA LEU A 122 -1.80 4.95 7.27
C LEU A 122 -1.79 6.41 7.74
N ALA A 123 -0.73 6.81 8.45
CA ALA A 123 -0.51 8.19 8.88
C ALA A 123 -0.36 9.14 7.69
N ASN A 124 0.24 8.71 6.57
CA ASN A 124 0.29 9.48 5.31
C ASN A 124 -1.10 9.84 4.75
N TYR A 125 -2.15 9.11 5.15
CA TYR A 125 -3.54 9.39 4.80
C TYR A 125 -4.32 10.07 5.94
N ASP A 126 -3.65 10.44 7.03
CA ASP A 126 -4.24 11.01 8.23
C ASP A 126 -5.26 10.06 8.90
N SER A 127 -4.97 8.76 8.83
CA SER A 127 -5.74 7.72 9.51
C SER A 127 -5.46 7.73 11.01
N GLU A 128 -6.46 7.36 11.80
CA GLU A 128 -6.34 7.18 13.25
C GLU A 128 -6.09 5.71 13.57
N THR A 129 -4.98 5.41 14.25
CA THR A 129 -4.53 4.05 14.51
C THR A 129 -4.12 3.84 15.96
N GLU A 130 -4.43 2.66 16.48
CA GLU A 130 -3.89 2.13 17.74
C GLU A 130 -3.17 0.81 17.45
N VAL A 131 -2.02 0.60 18.09
CA VAL A 131 -1.22 -0.61 17.92
C VAL A 131 -0.87 -1.20 19.27
N THR A 132 -1.02 -2.52 19.36
CA THR A 132 -0.43 -3.33 20.43
C THR A 132 0.45 -4.36 19.77
N ALA A 133 1.73 -4.37 20.09
CA ALA A 133 2.70 -5.23 19.43
C ALA A 133 3.79 -5.72 20.39
N ASP A 134 4.29 -6.92 20.11
CA ASP A 134 5.54 -7.46 20.65
C ASP A 134 6.45 -7.93 19.50
N LEU A 135 7.46 -8.75 19.81
CA LEU A 135 8.41 -9.24 18.82
C LEU A 135 7.78 -10.21 17.80
N SER A 136 6.78 -10.98 18.20
CA SER A 136 6.18 -12.10 17.46
C SER A 136 4.79 -11.79 16.89
N ALA A 137 4.05 -10.86 17.51
CA ALA A 137 2.69 -10.54 17.14
C ALA A 137 2.40 -9.04 17.21
N ALA A 138 1.45 -8.59 16.40
CA ALA A 138 0.90 -7.25 16.50
C ALA A 138 -0.59 -7.22 16.13
N MET A 139 -1.31 -6.34 16.81
CA MET A 139 -2.68 -5.97 16.51
C MET A 139 -2.72 -4.49 16.16
N ILE A 140 -3.35 -4.15 15.04
CA ILE A 140 -3.45 -2.79 14.51
C ILE A 140 -4.93 -2.47 14.35
N SER A 141 -5.43 -1.52 15.11
CA SER A 141 -6.79 -0.99 14.96
C SER A 141 -6.75 0.34 14.24
N VAL A 142 -7.38 0.41 13.07
CA VAL A 142 -7.59 1.65 12.30
C VAL A 142 -9.00 2.12 12.61
N LYS A 143 -9.14 3.06 13.55
CA LYS A 143 -10.45 3.59 13.99
C LYS A 143 -11.12 4.47 12.94
N ARG A 144 -10.30 5.22 12.20
CA ARG A 144 -10.73 6.09 11.10
C ARG A 144 -9.77 5.95 9.94
N CYS A 145 -10.22 5.33 8.85
CA CYS A 145 -9.40 5.06 7.68
C CYS A 145 -9.34 6.26 6.73
N GLY A 146 -8.19 6.92 6.67
CA GLY A 146 -7.97 8.06 5.78
C GLY A 146 -7.97 7.68 4.29
N ILE A 147 -7.57 6.45 3.96
CA ILE A 147 -7.65 5.90 2.58
C ILE A 147 -9.10 5.83 2.12
N TRP A 148 -9.98 5.29 2.98
CA TRP A 148 -11.41 5.24 2.73
C TRP A 148 -11.98 6.64 2.50
N GLN A 149 -11.75 7.55 3.44
CA GLN A 149 -12.23 8.93 3.36
C GLN A 149 -11.73 9.67 2.11
N TYR A 150 -10.48 9.43 1.73
CA TYR A 150 -9.92 9.99 0.50
C TYR A 150 -10.70 9.50 -0.74
N ARG A 151 -10.89 8.18 -0.87
CA ARG A 151 -11.55 7.58 -2.04
C ARG A 151 -13.03 7.94 -2.12
N GLU A 152 -13.75 7.95 -0.99
CA GLU A 152 -15.16 8.39 -0.97
C GLU A 152 -15.30 9.86 -1.32
N ARG A 153 -14.42 10.74 -0.83
CA ARG A 153 -14.42 12.16 -1.23
C ARG A 153 -14.14 12.33 -2.73
N ALA A 154 -13.25 11.53 -3.31
CA ALA A 154 -12.99 11.55 -4.74
C ALA A 154 -14.23 11.10 -5.53
N ARG A 155 -14.89 10.00 -5.12
CA ARG A 155 -16.13 9.52 -5.73
C ARG A 155 -17.25 10.56 -5.64
N ALA A 156 -17.44 11.20 -4.49
CA ALA A 156 -18.42 12.26 -4.29
C ALA A 156 -18.17 13.49 -5.18
N ARG A 157 -16.94 13.70 -5.65
CA ARG A 157 -16.55 14.74 -6.61
C ARG A 157 -16.63 14.28 -8.07
N GLY A 158 -17.17 13.10 -8.34
CA GLY A 158 -17.29 12.56 -9.70
C GLY A 158 -16.00 12.01 -10.29
N VAL A 159 -14.94 11.81 -9.49
CA VAL A 159 -13.73 11.15 -9.96
C VAL A 159 -14.05 9.68 -10.23
N PRO A 160 -13.81 9.15 -11.45
CA PRO A 160 -14.00 7.73 -11.73
C PRO A 160 -13.07 6.88 -10.86
N ILE A 161 -13.65 5.97 -10.07
CA ILE A 161 -12.91 5.01 -9.24
C ILE A 161 -13.14 3.63 -9.83
N THR A 162 -12.06 2.99 -10.28
CA THR A 162 -12.10 1.64 -10.88
C THR A 162 -12.52 0.58 -9.88
N LEU A 163 -12.13 0.76 -8.62
CA LEU A 163 -12.33 -0.24 -7.57
C LEU A 163 -13.78 -0.24 -7.06
N ALA A 164 -14.31 -1.44 -6.86
CA ALA A 164 -15.66 -1.69 -6.34
C ALA A 164 -15.82 -1.13 -4.91
N SER A 165 -14.75 -1.13 -4.12
CA SER A 165 -14.74 -0.50 -2.79
C SER A 165 -13.39 0.13 -2.47
N PRO A 166 -13.32 1.11 -1.55
CA PRO A 166 -12.04 1.67 -1.11
C PRO A 166 -11.08 0.64 -0.51
N CYS A 167 -11.59 -0.44 0.07
CA CYS A 167 -10.81 -1.49 0.71
C CYS A 167 -10.31 -2.58 -0.24
N GLU A 168 -10.91 -2.71 -1.44
CA GLU A 168 -10.75 -3.86 -2.34
C GLU A 168 -9.29 -4.26 -2.59
N TYR A 169 -8.46 -3.27 -2.90
CA TYR A 169 -7.03 -3.47 -3.11
C TYR A 169 -6.21 -3.37 -1.82
N CYS A 170 -6.61 -2.48 -0.90
CA CYS A 170 -5.86 -2.22 0.33
C CYS A 170 -5.71 -3.48 1.19
N THR A 171 -6.78 -4.27 1.33
CA THR A 171 -6.72 -5.49 2.15
C THR A 171 -5.81 -6.54 1.53
N LYS A 172 -5.89 -6.73 0.20
CA LYS A 172 -5.02 -7.64 -0.54
C LYS A 172 -3.55 -7.23 -0.45
N ALA A 173 -3.26 -5.95 -0.68
CA ALA A 173 -1.91 -5.40 -0.62
C ALA A 173 -1.30 -5.49 0.80
N THR A 174 -2.07 -5.15 1.84
CA THR A 174 -1.60 -5.24 3.22
C THR A 174 -1.32 -6.68 3.63
N ALA A 175 -2.23 -7.61 3.33
CA ALA A 175 -2.02 -9.04 3.64
C ALA A 175 -0.80 -9.60 2.91
N ALA A 176 -0.62 -9.26 1.62
CA ALA A 176 0.54 -9.70 0.85
C ALA A 176 1.86 -9.13 1.41
N ASN A 177 1.89 -7.86 1.82
CA ASN A 177 3.07 -7.25 2.44
C ASN A 177 3.44 -7.94 3.76
N PHE A 178 2.47 -8.25 4.62
CA PHE A 178 2.73 -8.98 5.86
C PHE A 178 3.26 -10.39 5.57
N SER A 179 2.66 -11.10 4.62
CA SER A 179 3.13 -12.42 4.20
C SER A 179 4.55 -12.39 3.64
N ALA A 180 4.90 -11.37 2.85
CA ALA A 180 6.24 -11.22 2.29
C ALA A 180 7.32 -10.91 3.36
N LYS A 181 6.90 -10.61 4.59
CA LYS A 181 7.76 -10.48 5.77
C LYS A 181 7.68 -11.68 6.72
N GLY A 182 7.02 -12.77 6.32
CA GLY A 182 6.93 -14.01 7.10
C GLY A 182 5.80 -14.01 8.14
N TYR A 183 4.84 -13.08 8.05
CA TYR A 183 3.74 -12.98 9.00
C TYR A 183 2.42 -13.45 8.39
N ALA A 184 1.75 -14.38 9.07
CA ALA A 184 0.35 -14.68 8.81
C ALA A 184 -0.51 -13.53 9.34
N SER A 185 -1.58 -13.18 8.63
CA SER A 185 -2.46 -12.09 9.05
C SER A 185 -3.93 -12.36 8.79
N THR A 186 -4.76 -11.75 9.63
CA THR A 186 -6.22 -11.67 9.47
C THR A 186 -6.67 -10.23 9.59
N TYR A 187 -7.82 -9.92 8.99
CA TYR A 187 -8.41 -8.60 9.11
C TYR A 187 -9.93 -8.64 9.20
N GLU A 188 -10.47 -7.58 9.78
CA GLU A 188 -11.90 -7.29 9.87
C GLU A 188 -12.11 -5.84 9.43
N LEU A 189 -13.13 -5.59 8.59
CA LEU A 189 -13.55 -4.23 8.27
C LEU A 189 -14.54 -3.74 9.31
N THR A 190 -14.36 -2.51 9.80
CA THR A 190 -15.23 -1.89 10.80
C THR A 190 -15.97 -0.70 10.19
N SER A 191 -17.19 -0.42 10.64
CA SER A 191 -18.00 0.70 10.15
C SER A 191 -18.29 1.77 11.21
N GLU A 192 -18.18 1.43 12.50
CA GLU A 192 -18.53 2.31 13.62
C GLU A 192 -17.29 2.63 14.51
N PRO A 193 -17.16 3.87 15.02
CA PRO A 193 -17.96 5.06 14.70
C PRO A 193 -17.62 5.67 13.32
N ALA A 194 -16.63 5.10 12.63
CA ALA A 194 -16.25 5.46 11.28
C ALA A 194 -15.68 4.24 10.53
N PRO A 195 -15.64 4.26 9.19
CA PRO A 195 -15.02 3.20 8.41
C PRO A 195 -13.55 3.01 8.79
N GLY A 196 -13.20 1.76 9.08
CA GLY A 196 -11.93 1.35 9.63
C GLY A 196 -11.61 -0.12 9.35
N CYS A 197 -10.56 -0.61 9.97
CA CYS A 197 -10.23 -2.04 9.94
C CYS A 197 -9.39 -2.44 11.15
N ARG A 198 -9.48 -3.71 11.54
CA ARG A 198 -8.60 -4.32 12.54
C ARG A 198 -7.75 -5.38 11.85
N TRP A 199 -6.46 -5.36 12.11
CA TRP A 199 -5.52 -6.36 11.64
C TRP A 199 -4.88 -7.09 12.82
N THR A 200 -4.68 -8.39 12.65
CA THR A 200 -3.79 -9.17 13.50
C THR A 200 -2.71 -9.75 12.61
N LEU A 201 -1.45 -9.64 13.02
CA LEU A 201 -0.33 -10.33 12.42
C LEU A 201 0.42 -11.15 13.49
N ARG A 202 0.88 -12.32 13.11
CA ARG A 202 1.68 -13.22 13.95
C ARG A 202 2.75 -13.86 13.09
N THR A 203 3.92 -14.14 13.66
CA THR A 203 4.91 -15.01 13.01
C THR A 203 4.17 -16.27 12.56
N GLY A 204 4.30 -16.61 11.27
CA GLY A 204 3.80 -17.90 10.82
C GLY A 204 4.42 -18.99 11.69
N ALA A 205 3.63 -19.94 12.19
CA ALA A 205 4.21 -21.12 12.81
C ALA A 205 5.22 -21.68 11.81
N ASP A 206 6.49 -21.69 12.19
CA ASP A 206 7.59 -22.02 11.28
C ASP A 206 7.27 -23.30 10.53
N GLY A 207 7.59 -23.32 9.23
CA GLY A 207 8.03 -24.55 8.59
C GLY A 207 9.25 -25.06 9.35
N THR A 208 9.02 -25.79 10.43
CA THR A 208 9.99 -26.70 11.05
C THR A 208 9.48 -28.10 10.76
N ALA A 209 10.31 -28.86 10.06
CA ALA A 209 10.10 -30.26 9.75
C ALA A 209 9.75 -31.04 11.02
N ALA A 210 8.67 -31.83 10.93
CA ALA A 210 8.52 -33.03 11.73
C ALA A 210 8.81 -34.23 10.83
N GLU A 211 9.80 -34.96 11.28
CA GLU A 211 10.51 -36.10 10.73
C GLU A 211 9.66 -37.39 10.81
N GLN A 212 9.88 -38.29 9.84
CA GLN A 212 9.74 -39.75 9.88
C GLN A 212 8.76 -40.40 10.89
N VAL A 213 7.72 -41.05 10.33
CA VAL A 213 7.53 -42.52 10.42
C VAL A 213 7.08 -43.02 9.05
#